data_AF-A0A259KM56-F1
#
_entry.id   AF-A0A259KM56-F1
#
_cell.length_a   1.000
_cell.length_b   1.000
_cell.length_c   1.000
_cell.angle_alpha   90.00
_cell.angle_beta   90.00
_cell.angle_gamma   90.00
#
_symmetry.space_group_name_H-M   'P 1'
#
loop_
_entity.id
_entity.type
_entity.pdbx_description
1 polymer ?
#
loop_
_entity_poly.entity_id
_entity_poly.type
_entity_poly.pdbx_seq_one_letter_code
_entity_poly.pdbx_strand_id
1 'polypeptide(L)'
;MIKITVNSAVYEALSKAFPKPAASAKKAITKYITVLEQMLFKSLHYEATPLQRKLDLFSLSLEKLAQQGGQIGPNKIRVHKWLQDNRFNLVEAVIIGSNLNGQLSQCKLTKWVTVIDTLEVEEEILKSAKTDKALDAYLLGDEFSNYQLVNALYPELSAEFESKPIQDYFDLLEVDIESLKSYIFWIATEAKLLSLEKKQQALRQAKIILGVASVMNGNYLQRRKPSEFGRMYYEGVSVQNINKELRRAVLGDCWEYDIRSSVVAWKMGWAQSYIDSRGMGENLRRVFSATLGFLEDKADFMATVRYFTFEEDSPVPKDLQPKLLKQAFTAISFGARVSSVGWQNEAGGWSNPAIVDIIQNSKDRERFLADSTVNAFIHEQSELDAHIYDVVKIHRKDLLAKSFLKTPSGRSSKSKILAYLYQHYETEIMDVVRSVAKDHGREPIASVHDAIFFKKKLGIDLKHECELSMREHSNNPYWYLSPKQLERYQPRHLDLELAEAEHKARIQEEERRAREHFANLSVD
;
A
#
# COMPACT_ATOMS: atom_id res chain seq x y z
N MET A 1 -2.20 8.40 -18.06
CA MET A 1 -3.54 7.97 -18.51
C MET A 1 -3.39 6.81 -19.47
N ILE A 2 -4.36 5.90 -19.49
CA ILE A 2 -4.39 4.87 -20.52
C ILE A 2 -4.98 5.47 -21.79
N LYS A 3 -4.25 5.35 -22.90
CA LYS A 3 -4.76 5.61 -24.24
C LYS A 3 -4.94 4.30 -24.97
N ILE A 4 -6.02 4.19 -25.73
CA ILE A 4 -6.24 3.00 -26.54
C ILE A 4 -6.25 3.36 -28.02
N THR A 5 -5.48 2.61 -28.79
CA THR A 5 -5.53 2.63 -30.24
C THR A 5 -6.46 1.51 -30.70
N VAL A 6 -7.54 1.87 -31.37
CA VAL A 6 -8.49 0.91 -31.93
C VAL A 6 -8.10 0.60 -33.38
N ASN A 7 -8.15 -0.68 -33.75
CA ASN A 7 -7.86 -1.14 -35.11
C ASN A 7 -8.73 -0.42 -36.16
N SER A 8 -8.14 -0.04 -37.30
CA SER A 8 -8.82 0.69 -38.38
C SER A 8 -10.07 -0.04 -38.90
N ALA A 9 -10.07 -1.37 -38.91
CA ALA A 9 -11.21 -2.18 -39.34
C ALA A 9 -12.50 -1.89 -38.55
N VAL A 10 -12.38 -1.54 -37.26
CA VAL A 10 -13.54 -1.15 -36.43
C VAL A 10 -14.13 0.16 -36.94
N TYR A 11 -13.28 1.16 -37.21
CA TYR A 11 -13.70 2.46 -37.73
C TYR A 11 -14.36 2.34 -39.10
N GLU A 12 -13.79 1.51 -39.98
CA GLU A 12 -14.32 1.25 -41.32
C GLU A 12 -15.69 0.56 -41.26
N ALA A 13 -15.82 -0.49 -40.46
CA ALA A 13 -17.08 -1.22 -40.30
C ALA A 13 -18.20 -0.32 -39.75
N LEU A 14 -17.88 0.51 -38.75
CA LEU A 14 -18.85 1.40 -38.10
C LEU A 14 -19.26 2.55 -39.03
N SER A 15 -18.32 3.07 -39.83
CA SER A 15 -18.59 4.10 -40.85
C SER A 15 -19.41 3.54 -42.02
N LYS A 16 -19.17 2.29 -42.43
CA LYS A 16 -19.95 1.60 -43.46
C LYS A 16 -21.39 1.33 -43.00
N ALA A 17 -21.59 0.95 -41.74
CA ALA A 17 -22.91 0.70 -41.18
C ALA A 17 -23.71 2.00 -40.92
N PHE A 18 -23.02 3.10 -40.61
CA PHE A 18 -23.63 4.40 -40.31
C PHE A 18 -22.98 5.54 -41.11
N PRO A 19 -23.22 5.61 -42.44
CA PRO A 19 -22.55 6.58 -43.32
C PRO A 19 -23.06 8.02 -43.14
N LYS A 20 -24.25 8.20 -42.57
CA LYS A 20 -24.88 9.52 -42.35
C LYS A 20 -25.41 9.65 -40.91
N PRO A 21 -25.27 10.81 -40.25
CA PRO A 21 -24.53 12.02 -40.69
C PRO A 21 -23.02 11.77 -40.81
N ALA A 22 -22.35 12.56 -41.66
CA ALA A 22 -20.89 12.48 -41.81
C ALA A 22 -20.20 12.68 -40.45
N ALA A 23 -19.16 11.89 -40.17
CA ALA A 23 -18.43 11.83 -38.90
C ALA A 23 -19.21 11.35 -37.66
N SER A 24 -20.49 10.97 -37.76
CA SER A 24 -21.26 10.45 -36.62
C SER A 24 -20.68 9.16 -36.06
N ALA A 25 -20.27 8.23 -36.92
CA ALA A 25 -19.57 6.99 -36.55
C ALA A 25 -18.29 7.27 -35.77
N LYS A 26 -17.45 8.19 -36.27
CA LYS A 26 -16.20 8.60 -35.62
C LYS A 26 -16.47 9.21 -34.24
N LYS A 27 -17.44 10.14 -34.13
CA LYS A 27 -17.80 10.74 -32.83
C LYS A 27 -18.31 9.71 -31.82
N ALA A 28 -19.14 8.77 -32.26
CA ALA A 28 -19.72 7.75 -31.40
C ALA A 28 -18.66 6.79 -30.86
N ILE A 29 -17.76 6.28 -31.72
CA ILE A 29 -16.67 5.40 -31.29
C ILE A 29 -15.64 6.16 -30.43
N THR A 30 -15.33 7.43 -30.74
CA THR A 30 -14.46 8.24 -29.89
C THR A 30 -15.04 8.43 -28.49
N LYS A 31 -16.35 8.71 -28.37
CA LYS A 31 -17.01 8.79 -27.06
C LYS A 31 -16.93 7.45 -26.30
N TYR A 32 -17.17 6.34 -26.99
CA TYR A 32 -17.05 5.00 -26.41
C TYR A 32 -15.62 4.74 -25.90
N ILE A 33 -14.62 5.09 -26.71
CA ILE A 33 -13.19 4.98 -26.37
C ILE A 33 -12.87 5.81 -25.13
N THR A 34 -13.29 7.08 -25.06
CA THR A 34 -13.03 7.93 -23.88
C THR A 34 -13.57 7.34 -22.58
N VAL A 35 -14.79 6.79 -22.61
CA VAL A 35 -15.37 6.12 -21.43
C VAL A 35 -14.56 4.87 -21.07
N LEU A 36 -14.19 4.07 -22.06
CA LEU A 36 -13.39 2.86 -21.83
C LEU A 36 -12.00 3.20 -21.26
N GLU A 37 -11.31 4.20 -21.80
CA GLU A 37 -10.01 4.70 -21.30
C GLU A 37 -10.11 5.10 -19.82
N GLN A 38 -11.15 5.84 -19.43
CA GLN A 38 -11.38 6.24 -18.04
C GLN A 38 -11.61 5.03 -17.12
N MET A 39 -12.39 4.05 -17.57
CA MET A 39 -12.68 2.86 -16.77
C MET A 39 -11.44 1.95 -16.64
N LEU A 40 -10.65 1.79 -17.71
CA LEU A 40 -9.38 1.06 -17.65
C LEU A 40 -8.40 1.76 -16.71
N PHE A 41 -8.29 3.09 -16.81
CA PHE A 41 -7.44 3.89 -15.94
C PHE A 41 -7.83 3.72 -14.46
N LYS A 42 -9.14 3.79 -14.16
CA LYS A 42 -9.67 3.54 -12.83
C LYS A 42 -9.38 2.11 -12.35
N SER A 43 -9.46 1.11 -13.23
CA SER A 43 -9.11 -0.26 -12.87
C SER A 43 -7.63 -0.41 -12.50
N LEU A 44 -6.72 0.28 -13.21
CA LEU A 44 -5.28 0.23 -12.93
C LEU A 44 -4.84 1.08 -11.73
N HIS A 45 -5.73 1.94 -11.23
CA HIS A 45 -5.50 2.72 -10.02
C HIS A 45 -5.53 1.84 -8.75
N TYR A 46 -6.21 0.70 -8.79
CA TYR A 46 -6.24 -0.27 -7.70
C TYR A 46 -5.23 -1.40 -7.93
N GLU A 47 -4.76 -2.02 -6.84
CA GLU A 47 -3.92 -3.20 -6.95
C GLU A 47 -4.68 -4.36 -7.61
N ALA A 48 -4.11 -4.91 -8.68
CA ALA A 48 -4.69 -6.05 -9.37
C ALA A 48 -4.60 -7.31 -8.49
N THR A 49 -5.65 -8.12 -8.44
CA THR A 49 -5.64 -9.45 -7.82
C THR A 49 -4.72 -10.42 -8.58
N PRO A 50 -4.24 -11.52 -7.96
CA PRO A 50 -3.43 -12.52 -8.66
C PRO A 50 -4.08 -13.06 -9.94
N LEU A 51 -5.41 -13.22 -9.93
CA LEU A 51 -6.18 -13.67 -11.08
C LEU A 51 -6.20 -12.64 -12.21
N GLN A 52 -6.41 -11.36 -11.87
CA GLN A 52 -6.37 -10.26 -12.83
C GLN A 52 -4.99 -10.16 -13.50
N ARG A 53 -3.92 -10.33 -12.73
CA ARG A 53 -2.55 -10.32 -13.25
C ARG A 53 -2.31 -11.47 -14.22
N LYS A 54 -2.68 -12.70 -13.85
CA LYS A 54 -2.43 -13.90 -14.67
C LYS A 54 -3.12 -13.86 -16.03
N LEU A 55 -4.26 -13.18 -16.12
CA LEU A 55 -5.13 -13.20 -17.30
C LEU A 55 -5.24 -11.84 -18.01
N ASP A 56 -4.49 -10.84 -17.56
CA ASP A 56 -4.55 -9.44 -18.02
C ASP A 56 -5.98 -8.85 -17.98
N LEU A 57 -6.63 -8.99 -16.82
CA LEU A 57 -8.03 -8.56 -16.62
C LEU A 57 -8.13 -7.20 -15.94
N PHE A 58 -9.11 -6.43 -16.40
CA PHE A 58 -9.52 -5.16 -15.85
C PHE A 58 -10.90 -5.29 -15.19
N SER A 59 -11.08 -4.64 -14.04
CA SER A 59 -12.38 -4.55 -13.37
C SER A 59 -13.22 -3.44 -13.98
N LEU A 60 -14.23 -3.80 -14.78
CA LEU A 60 -15.07 -2.86 -15.52
C LEU A 60 -16.56 -3.10 -15.23
N SER A 61 -17.34 -2.02 -15.13
CA SER A 61 -18.81 -2.10 -15.19
C SER A 61 -19.26 -2.08 -16.65
N LEU A 62 -19.61 -3.25 -17.19
CA LEU A 62 -20.12 -3.36 -18.56
C LEU A 62 -21.44 -2.61 -18.76
N GLU A 63 -22.27 -2.55 -17.71
CA GLU A 63 -23.50 -1.76 -17.72
C GLU A 63 -23.20 -0.26 -17.90
N LYS A 64 -22.30 0.30 -17.08
CA LYS A 64 -21.90 1.71 -17.23
C LYS A 64 -21.26 1.97 -18.58
N LEU A 65 -20.39 1.07 -19.06
CA LEU A 65 -19.77 1.18 -20.37
C LEU A 65 -20.82 1.20 -21.50
N ALA A 66 -21.85 0.35 -21.41
CA ALA A 66 -22.93 0.31 -22.38
C ALA A 66 -23.82 1.56 -22.35
N GLN A 67 -24.06 2.13 -21.17
CA GLN A 67 -24.91 3.31 -20.99
C GLN A 67 -24.16 4.60 -21.36
N GLN A 68 -22.94 4.78 -20.88
CA GLN A 68 -22.15 6.00 -21.04
C GLN A 68 -21.38 6.04 -22.37
N GLY A 69 -21.08 4.88 -22.95
CA GLY A 69 -20.37 4.74 -24.21
C GLY A 69 -21.11 5.24 -25.46
N GLY A 70 -22.33 5.76 -25.30
CA GLY A 70 -23.06 6.45 -26.36
C GLY A 70 -23.90 5.56 -27.27
N GLN A 71 -24.61 6.22 -28.19
CA GLN A 71 -25.55 5.62 -29.12
C GLN A 71 -25.27 6.10 -30.54
N ILE A 72 -25.68 5.31 -31.54
CA ILE A 72 -25.46 5.59 -32.96
C ILE A 72 -26.68 5.22 -33.81
N GLY A 73 -26.85 5.96 -34.90
CA GLY A 73 -27.88 5.74 -35.91
C GLY A 73 -29.28 6.22 -35.50
N PRO A 74 -30.24 6.17 -36.43
CA PRO A 74 -31.62 6.65 -36.20
C PRO A 74 -32.33 5.88 -35.09
N ASN A 75 -32.02 4.58 -34.94
CA ASN A 75 -32.60 3.71 -33.93
C ASN A 75 -31.90 3.82 -32.56
N LYS A 76 -30.96 4.77 -32.40
CA LYS A 76 -30.22 5.02 -31.15
C LYS A 76 -29.61 3.75 -30.54
N ILE A 77 -29.01 2.91 -31.39
CA ILE A 77 -28.40 1.65 -30.97
C ILE A 77 -27.19 1.98 -30.10
N ARG A 78 -27.06 1.35 -28.93
CA ARG A 78 -25.88 1.51 -28.07
C ARG A 78 -24.63 1.02 -28.80
N VAL A 79 -23.58 1.83 -28.83
CA VAL A 79 -22.32 1.50 -29.54
C VAL A 79 -21.76 0.17 -29.03
N HIS A 80 -21.78 -0.06 -27.71
CA HIS A 80 -21.37 -1.32 -27.10
C HIS A 80 -22.08 -2.54 -27.68
N LYS A 81 -23.42 -2.46 -27.82
CA LYS A 81 -24.24 -3.53 -28.36
C LYS A 81 -23.91 -3.78 -29.83
N TRP A 82 -23.76 -2.72 -30.61
CA TRP A 82 -23.41 -2.84 -32.03
C TRP A 82 -22.04 -3.51 -32.21
N LEU A 83 -21.03 -3.12 -31.42
CA LEU A 83 -19.70 -3.75 -31.44
C LEU A 83 -19.79 -5.25 -31.09
N GLN A 84 -20.63 -5.62 -30.13
CA GLN A 84 -20.86 -7.00 -29.74
C GLN A 84 -21.54 -7.83 -30.82
N ASP A 85 -22.64 -7.33 -31.37
CA ASP A 85 -23.41 -8.01 -32.41
C ASP A 85 -22.57 -8.21 -33.69
N ASN A 86 -21.57 -7.35 -33.94
CA ASN A 86 -20.69 -7.39 -35.11
C ASN A 86 -19.28 -7.96 -34.84
N ARG A 87 -19.02 -8.56 -33.67
CA ARG A 87 -17.71 -9.14 -33.28
C ARG A 87 -16.53 -8.15 -33.27
N PHE A 88 -16.82 -6.88 -33.06
CA PHE A 88 -15.84 -5.79 -32.87
C PHE A 88 -15.76 -5.33 -31.40
N ASN A 89 -16.06 -6.23 -30.46
CA ASN A 89 -15.92 -5.95 -29.02
C ASN A 89 -14.53 -5.39 -28.72
N LEU A 90 -14.43 -4.25 -28.05
CA LEU A 90 -13.14 -3.74 -27.58
C LEU A 90 -12.70 -4.43 -26.28
N VAL A 91 -13.67 -4.90 -25.50
CA VAL A 91 -13.46 -5.67 -24.27
C VAL A 91 -14.36 -6.89 -24.23
N GLU A 92 -13.88 -7.96 -23.63
CA GLU A 92 -14.61 -9.21 -23.44
C GLU A 92 -14.63 -9.61 -21.96
N ALA A 93 -15.80 -10.00 -21.46
CA ALA A 93 -15.97 -10.45 -20.08
C ALA A 93 -15.46 -11.88 -19.93
N VAL A 94 -14.44 -12.07 -19.10
CA VAL A 94 -13.96 -13.40 -18.70
C VAL A 94 -14.72 -13.88 -17.47
N ILE A 95 -15.02 -12.97 -16.54
CA ILE A 95 -15.90 -13.23 -15.39
C ILE A 95 -16.95 -12.12 -15.35
N ILE A 96 -18.22 -12.51 -15.41
CA ILE A 96 -19.33 -11.57 -15.34
C ILE A 96 -19.55 -11.18 -13.89
N GLY A 97 -19.47 -9.88 -13.61
CA GLY A 97 -19.81 -9.32 -12.31
C GLY A 97 -21.30 -9.40 -12.04
N SER A 98 -21.71 -9.26 -10.78
CA SER A 98 -23.13 -9.31 -10.40
C SER A 98 -23.54 -8.01 -9.72
N ASN A 99 -24.67 -7.46 -10.18
CA ASN A 99 -25.28 -6.29 -9.56
C ASN A 99 -25.81 -6.60 -8.15
N LEU A 100 -26.08 -7.87 -7.83
CA LEU A 100 -26.59 -8.30 -6.52
C LEU A 100 -25.52 -8.24 -5.42
N ASN A 101 -24.24 -8.42 -5.78
CA ASN A 101 -23.12 -8.40 -4.85
C ASN A 101 -22.16 -7.22 -5.08
N GLY A 102 -22.52 -6.30 -6.00
CA GLY A 102 -21.72 -5.12 -6.32
C GLY A 102 -20.38 -5.41 -7.01
N GLN A 103 -20.16 -6.63 -7.51
CA GLN A 103 -18.90 -7.01 -8.16
C GLN A 103 -18.86 -6.53 -9.60
N LEU A 104 -17.74 -5.89 -9.97
CA LEU A 104 -17.45 -5.51 -11.35
C LEU A 104 -17.05 -6.74 -12.18
N SER A 105 -17.36 -6.69 -13.48
CA SER A 105 -16.92 -7.73 -14.42
C SER A 105 -15.40 -7.68 -14.60
N GLN A 106 -14.78 -8.85 -14.74
CA GLN A 106 -13.37 -9.00 -15.08
C GLN A 106 -13.27 -9.15 -16.60
N CYS A 107 -12.69 -8.14 -17.24
CA CYS A 107 -12.70 -8.00 -18.69
C CYS A 107 -11.28 -7.99 -19.25
N LYS A 108 -11.08 -8.65 -20.39
CA LYS A 108 -9.85 -8.59 -21.17
C LYS A 108 -10.03 -7.66 -22.36
N LEU A 109 -8.97 -6.96 -22.77
CA LEU A 109 -8.95 -6.24 -24.04
C LEU A 109 -8.84 -7.22 -25.20
N THR A 110 -9.59 -6.97 -26.27
CA THR A 110 -9.57 -7.84 -27.45
C THR A 110 -8.45 -7.47 -28.41
N LYS A 111 -8.26 -8.28 -29.45
CA LYS A 111 -7.32 -8.01 -30.56
C LYS A 111 -7.57 -6.68 -31.30
N TRP A 112 -8.71 -6.04 -31.09
CA TRP A 112 -9.08 -4.78 -31.74
C TRP A 112 -8.51 -3.56 -31.03
N VAL A 113 -7.86 -3.75 -29.88
CA VAL A 113 -7.37 -2.68 -29.03
C VAL A 113 -5.89 -2.88 -28.71
N THR A 114 -5.11 -1.82 -28.87
CA THR A 114 -3.74 -1.72 -28.33
C THR A 114 -3.72 -0.64 -27.26
N VAL A 115 -3.12 -0.94 -26.11
CA VAL A 115 -2.98 0.02 -25.00
C VAL A 115 -1.66 0.75 -25.12
N ILE A 116 -1.71 2.05 -24.89
CA ILE A 116 -0.57 2.92 -24.66
C ILE A 116 -0.72 3.43 -23.23
N ASP A 117 0.16 3.01 -22.33
CA ASP A 117 0.17 3.52 -20.95
C ASP A 117 1.04 4.77 -20.87
N THR A 118 0.42 5.95 -20.79
CA THR A 118 1.20 7.19 -20.70
C THR A 118 1.86 7.41 -19.32
N LEU A 119 1.68 6.48 -18.38
CA LEU A 119 2.42 6.44 -17.11
C LEU A 119 3.58 5.44 -17.15
N GLU A 120 3.80 4.75 -18.27
CA GLU A 120 4.94 3.86 -18.45
C GLU A 120 6.25 4.64 -18.37
N VAL A 121 7.22 4.06 -17.68
CA VAL A 121 8.56 4.65 -17.51
C VAL A 121 9.52 3.82 -18.36
N GLU A 122 10.07 4.47 -19.37
CA GLU A 122 11.02 3.87 -20.31
C GLU A 122 12.44 3.98 -19.75
N GLU A 123 13.00 2.81 -19.40
CA GLU A 123 14.31 2.69 -18.78
C GLU A 123 15.43 3.29 -19.67
N GLU A 124 15.34 3.12 -20.99
CA GLU A 124 16.34 3.61 -21.95
C GLU A 124 16.34 5.15 -22.05
N ILE A 125 15.19 5.79 -21.89
CA ILE A 125 15.12 7.26 -21.84
C ILE A 125 15.80 7.77 -20.57
N LEU A 126 15.57 7.12 -19.43
CA LEU A 126 16.22 7.49 -18.17
C LEU A 126 17.74 7.33 -18.23
N LYS A 127 18.23 6.23 -18.80
CA LYS A 127 19.69 5.99 -18.94
C LYS A 127 20.36 6.92 -19.94
N SER A 128 19.64 7.38 -20.96
CA SER A 128 20.19 8.27 -22.00
C SER A 128 20.13 9.75 -21.63
N ALA A 129 19.43 10.11 -20.54
CA ALA A 129 19.40 11.47 -20.04
C ALA A 129 20.81 11.92 -19.63
N LYS A 130 21.28 13.01 -20.26
CA LYS A 130 22.63 13.56 -20.04
C LYS A 130 22.69 14.72 -19.06
N THR A 131 21.54 15.27 -18.69
CA THR A 131 21.44 16.45 -17.81
C THR A 131 20.29 16.27 -16.84
N ASP A 132 20.38 16.92 -15.68
CA ASP A 132 19.31 16.89 -14.67
C ASP A 132 18.00 17.47 -15.24
N LYS A 133 18.11 18.52 -16.05
CA LYS A 133 16.95 19.16 -16.72
C LYS A 133 16.24 18.21 -17.68
N ALA A 134 16.97 17.40 -18.45
CA ALA A 134 16.37 16.45 -19.38
C ALA A 134 15.66 15.31 -18.64
N LEU A 135 16.27 14.83 -17.55
CA LEU A 135 15.68 13.83 -16.67
C LEU A 135 14.39 14.35 -16.03
N ASP A 136 14.43 15.57 -15.49
CA ASP A 136 13.29 16.23 -14.87
C ASP A 136 12.13 16.44 -15.85
N ALA A 137 12.42 16.91 -17.06
CA ALA A 137 11.41 17.10 -18.10
C ALA A 137 10.69 15.79 -18.45
N TYR A 138 11.42 14.68 -18.53
CA TYR A 138 10.83 13.37 -18.79
C TYR A 138 9.99 12.86 -17.61
N LEU A 139 10.50 12.99 -16.38
CA LEU A 139 9.84 12.49 -15.19
C LEU A 139 8.58 13.28 -14.85
N LEU A 140 8.62 14.60 -14.96
CA LEU A 140 7.46 15.47 -14.73
C LEU A 140 6.44 15.37 -15.88
N GLY A 141 6.90 15.10 -17.10
CA GLY A 141 6.04 15.08 -18.28
C GLY A 141 5.50 16.46 -18.61
N ASP A 142 4.46 16.51 -19.46
CA ASP A 142 3.80 17.76 -19.81
C ASP A 142 2.67 18.12 -18.82
N GLU A 143 2.52 19.41 -18.59
CA GLU A 143 1.54 19.97 -17.65
C GLU A 143 0.10 19.58 -18.00
N PHE A 144 -0.24 19.55 -19.30
CA PHE A 144 -1.58 19.19 -19.77
C PHE A 144 -1.95 17.75 -19.42
N SER A 145 -1.05 16.78 -19.64
CA SER A 145 -1.24 15.39 -19.25
C SER A 145 -1.43 15.24 -17.74
N ASN A 146 -0.71 16.01 -16.92
CA ASN A 146 -0.86 15.98 -15.46
C ASN A 146 -2.18 16.60 -15.01
N TYR A 147 -2.65 17.68 -15.63
CA TYR A 147 -4.00 18.21 -15.38
C TYR A 147 -5.09 17.20 -15.74
N GLN A 148 -4.95 16.51 -16.87
CA GLN A 148 -5.89 15.46 -17.26
C GLN A 148 -5.89 14.28 -16.27
N LEU A 149 -4.72 13.91 -15.74
CA LEU A 149 -4.59 12.92 -14.68
C LEU A 149 -5.36 13.33 -13.42
N VAL A 150 -5.18 14.56 -12.94
CA VAL A 150 -5.90 15.12 -11.78
C VAL A 150 -7.41 15.08 -12.01
N ASN A 151 -7.88 15.56 -13.16
CA ASN A 151 -9.30 15.55 -13.50
C ASN A 151 -9.89 14.13 -13.58
N ALA A 152 -9.10 13.16 -14.03
CA ALA A 152 -9.53 11.76 -14.10
C ALA A 152 -9.61 11.10 -12.72
N LEU A 153 -8.68 11.42 -11.81
CA LEU A 153 -8.64 10.86 -10.46
C LEU A 153 -9.66 11.51 -9.52
N TYR A 154 -9.86 12.81 -9.68
CA TYR A 154 -10.67 13.63 -8.79
C TYR A 154 -11.70 14.46 -9.58
N PRO A 155 -12.64 13.82 -10.29
CA PRO A 155 -13.65 14.54 -11.07
C PRO A 155 -14.51 15.49 -10.23
N GLU A 156 -14.70 15.21 -8.93
CA GLU A 156 -15.40 16.07 -7.97
C GLU A 156 -14.76 17.45 -7.80
N LEU A 157 -13.46 17.57 -8.12
CA LEU A 157 -12.74 18.85 -8.16
C LEU A 157 -13.25 19.79 -9.27
N SER A 158 -14.04 19.30 -10.22
CA SER A 158 -14.59 20.15 -11.28
C SER A 158 -15.99 20.69 -10.97
N ALA A 159 -16.68 20.14 -9.97
CA ALA A 159 -18.10 20.40 -9.72
C ALA A 159 -18.46 20.82 -8.28
N GLU A 160 -17.71 20.37 -7.26
CA GLU A 160 -18.10 20.54 -5.84
C GLU A 160 -17.28 21.59 -5.07
N PHE A 161 -16.18 22.12 -5.63
CA PHE A 161 -15.33 23.13 -4.96
C PHE A 161 -16.06 24.43 -4.62
N GLU A 162 -17.17 24.73 -5.28
CA GLU A 162 -17.97 25.91 -4.98
C GLU A 162 -18.76 25.76 -3.66
N SER A 163 -18.87 24.55 -3.11
CA SER A 163 -19.76 24.26 -1.97
C SER A 163 -19.08 23.93 -0.65
N LYS A 164 -17.85 23.39 -0.66
CA LYS A 164 -17.13 22.96 0.57
C LYS A 164 -15.60 23.03 0.43
N PRO A 165 -14.86 23.21 1.56
CA PRO A 165 -13.40 23.14 1.57
C PRO A 165 -12.87 21.76 1.12
N ILE A 166 -11.75 21.75 0.40
CA ILE A 166 -11.08 20.51 -0.03
C ILE A 166 -10.72 19.60 1.16
N GLN A 167 -10.45 20.19 2.32
CA GLN A 167 -10.06 19.50 3.55
C GLN A 167 -11.18 18.65 4.15
N ASP A 168 -12.44 18.83 3.71
CA ASP A 168 -13.54 17.96 4.16
C ASP A 168 -13.44 16.57 3.51
N TYR A 169 -12.90 16.52 2.29
CA TYR A 169 -12.84 15.31 1.46
C TYR A 169 -11.44 14.71 1.37
N PHE A 170 -10.40 15.55 1.48
CA PHE A 170 -9.02 15.15 1.23
C PHE A 170 -8.08 15.55 2.37
N ASP A 171 -7.13 14.67 2.66
CA ASP A 171 -5.92 15.02 3.39
C ASP A 171 -4.80 15.35 2.39
N LEU A 172 -4.11 16.45 2.63
CA LEU A 172 -2.95 16.86 1.84
C LEU A 172 -1.70 16.14 2.36
N LEU A 173 -0.93 15.57 1.45
CA LEU A 173 0.36 14.96 1.73
C LEU A 173 1.45 15.73 1.00
N GLU A 174 2.33 16.40 1.72
CA GLU A 174 3.51 17.04 1.13
C GLU A 174 4.44 15.97 0.55
N VAL A 175 4.83 16.12 -0.71
CA VAL A 175 5.68 15.18 -1.45
C VAL A 175 7.08 15.77 -1.62
N ASP A 176 8.10 15.02 -1.20
CA ASP A 176 9.48 15.29 -1.57
C ASP A 176 9.69 14.91 -3.05
N ILE A 177 9.41 15.87 -3.94
CA ILE A 177 9.42 15.68 -5.40
C ILE A 177 10.79 15.17 -5.88
N GLU A 178 11.87 15.75 -5.39
CA GLU A 178 13.24 15.37 -5.76
C GLU A 178 13.55 13.93 -5.35
N SER A 179 13.23 13.54 -4.12
CA SER A 179 13.40 12.18 -3.62
C SER A 179 12.55 11.19 -4.42
N LEU A 180 11.31 11.55 -4.76
CA LEU A 180 10.43 10.72 -5.57
C LEU A 180 10.98 10.53 -6.99
N LYS A 181 11.54 11.57 -7.63
CA LYS A 181 12.21 11.47 -8.93
C LYS A 181 13.39 10.51 -8.88
N SER A 182 14.26 10.65 -7.87
CA SER A 182 15.40 9.75 -7.65
C SER A 182 14.96 8.29 -7.43
N TYR A 183 13.88 8.07 -6.68
CA TYR A 183 13.32 6.73 -6.51
C TYR A 183 12.80 6.15 -7.82
N ILE A 184 12.11 6.93 -8.65
CA ILE A 184 11.64 6.47 -9.97
C ILE A 184 12.83 6.08 -10.85
N PHE A 185 13.91 6.87 -10.84
CA PHE A 185 15.14 6.54 -11.55
C PHE A 185 15.75 5.22 -11.03
N TRP A 186 15.94 5.11 -9.72
CA TRP A 186 16.55 3.95 -9.06
C TRP A 186 15.74 2.68 -9.34
N ILE A 187 14.42 2.71 -9.15
CA ILE A 187 13.60 1.52 -9.35
C ILE A 187 13.55 1.12 -10.83
N ALA A 188 13.59 2.08 -11.74
CA ALA A 188 13.62 1.83 -13.18
C ALA A 188 14.96 1.22 -13.65
N THR A 189 16.10 1.66 -13.10
CA THR A 189 17.42 1.34 -13.68
C THR A 189 18.29 0.41 -12.82
N GLU A 190 18.09 0.38 -11.51
CA GLU A 190 19.00 -0.27 -10.55
C GLU A 190 18.35 -1.40 -9.73
N ALA A 191 17.03 -1.39 -9.55
CA ALA A 191 16.34 -2.36 -8.70
C ALA A 191 16.25 -3.76 -9.35
N LYS A 192 17.31 -4.56 -9.19
CA LYS A 192 17.45 -5.91 -9.79
C LYS A 192 16.69 -7.03 -9.06
N LEU A 193 16.30 -6.83 -7.80
CA LEU A 193 15.70 -7.87 -6.95
C LEU A 193 14.17 -7.86 -6.94
N LEU A 194 13.54 -6.89 -7.63
CA LEU A 194 12.09 -6.81 -7.73
C LEU A 194 11.60 -7.60 -8.95
N SER A 195 10.48 -8.30 -8.80
CA SER A 195 9.78 -8.83 -9.98
C SER A 195 9.32 -7.68 -10.86
N LEU A 196 9.27 -7.92 -12.17
CA LEU A 196 8.80 -6.94 -13.16
C LEU A 196 7.44 -6.34 -12.76
N GLU A 197 6.52 -7.18 -12.28
CA GLU A 197 5.19 -6.76 -11.83
C GLU A 197 5.25 -5.75 -10.66
N LYS A 198 6.04 -6.05 -9.61
CA LYS A 198 6.19 -5.16 -8.45
C LYS A 198 6.84 -3.86 -8.85
N LYS A 199 7.83 -3.92 -9.75
CA LYS A 199 8.51 -2.75 -10.33
C LYS A 199 7.52 -1.86 -11.08
N GLN A 200 6.72 -2.42 -11.99
CA GLN A 200 5.71 -1.69 -12.76
C GLN A 200 4.62 -1.07 -11.87
N GLN A 201 4.13 -1.81 -10.88
CA GLN A 201 3.12 -1.28 -9.94
C GLN A 201 3.67 -0.10 -9.14
N ALA A 202 4.88 -0.24 -8.59
CA ALA A 202 5.52 0.82 -7.81
C ALA A 202 5.85 2.06 -8.67
N LEU A 203 6.32 1.86 -9.91
CA LEU A 203 6.54 2.94 -10.87
C LEU A 203 5.25 3.68 -11.20
N ARG A 204 4.15 2.95 -11.45
CA ARG A 204 2.85 3.57 -11.73
C ARG A 204 2.35 4.39 -10.54
N GLN A 205 2.42 3.84 -9.32
CA GLN A 205 2.06 4.55 -8.10
C GLN A 205 2.90 5.82 -7.93
N ALA A 206 4.22 5.73 -8.14
CA ALA A 206 5.14 6.86 -8.06
C ALA A 206 4.82 7.96 -9.09
N LYS A 207 4.56 7.59 -10.35
CA LYS A 207 4.18 8.54 -11.41
C LYS A 207 2.82 9.19 -11.16
N ILE A 208 1.85 8.47 -10.59
CA ILE A 208 0.57 9.05 -10.17
C ILE A 208 0.80 10.12 -9.10
N ILE A 209 1.58 9.81 -8.06
CA ILE A 209 1.86 10.76 -6.97
C ILE A 209 2.61 11.98 -7.51
N LEU A 210 3.66 11.76 -8.32
CA LEU A 210 4.45 12.83 -8.93
C LEU A 210 3.61 13.74 -9.84
N GLY A 211 2.77 13.15 -10.70
CA GLY A 211 1.91 13.90 -11.62
C GLY A 211 0.90 14.77 -10.88
N VAL A 212 0.23 14.23 -9.85
CA VAL A 212 -0.71 15.01 -9.03
C VAL A 212 0.03 16.11 -8.25
N ALA A 213 1.16 15.78 -7.60
CA ALA A 213 1.95 16.75 -6.84
C ALA A 213 2.48 17.90 -7.71
N SER A 214 2.81 17.64 -8.98
CA SER A 214 3.27 18.67 -9.93
C SER A 214 2.21 19.73 -10.23
N VAL A 215 0.93 19.37 -10.16
CA VAL A 215 -0.21 20.28 -10.40
C VAL A 215 -0.68 20.93 -9.10
N MET A 216 -0.54 20.23 -7.98
CA MET A 216 -1.08 20.62 -6.68
C MET A 216 0.00 21.22 -5.76
N ASN A 217 0.93 21.99 -6.32
CA ASN A 217 1.99 22.70 -5.60
C ASN A 217 2.78 21.82 -4.61
N GLY A 218 3.19 20.63 -5.05
CA GLY A 218 3.93 19.67 -4.23
C GLY A 218 3.10 18.80 -3.30
N ASN A 219 1.77 18.91 -3.32
CA ASN A 219 0.89 18.12 -2.46
C ASN A 219 0.20 16.99 -3.23
N TYR A 220 0.11 15.82 -2.62
CA TYR A 220 -0.73 14.73 -3.10
C TYR A 220 -2.06 14.70 -2.35
N LEU A 221 -3.17 14.55 -3.08
CA LEU A 221 -4.52 14.52 -2.48
C LEU A 221 -4.91 13.10 -2.09
N GLN A 222 -5.12 12.87 -0.80
CA GLN A 222 -5.57 11.58 -0.27
C GLN A 222 -7.06 11.63 0.06
N ARG A 223 -7.90 11.00 -0.79
CA ARG A 223 -9.36 10.99 -0.60
C ARG A 223 -9.74 10.15 0.61
N ARG A 224 -10.37 10.77 1.61
CA ARG A 224 -10.74 10.13 2.88
C ARG A 224 -11.77 9.02 2.67
N LYS A 225 -11.54 7.88 3.33
CA LYS A 225 -12.44 6.73 3.39
C LYS A 225 -12.54 6.25 4.85
N PRO A 226 -13.45 6.86 5.64
CA PRO A 226 -13.66 6.46 7.03
C PRO A 226 -14.07 5.00 7.13
N SER A 227 -13.51 4.26 8.09
CA SER A 227 -13.90 2.88 8.40
C SER A 227 -14.88 2.82 9.56
N GLU A 228 -15.82 1.87 9.53
CA GLU A 228 -16.60 1.50 10.72
C GLU A 228 -15.72 1.03 11.88
N PHE A 229 -14.47 0.63 11.63
CA PHE A 229 -13.48 0.21 12.62
C PHE A 229 -12.67 1.39 13.21
N GLY A 230 -13.07 2.63 12.95
CA GLY A 230 -12.50 3.83 13.57
C GLY A 230 -11.28 4.40 12.84
N ARG A 231 -10.56 3.58 12.07
CA ARG A 231 -9.41 4.03 11.26
C ARG A 231 -9.83 4.88 10.05
N MET A 232 -9.03 5.90 9.74
CA MET A 232 -9.09 6.60 8.46
C MET A 232 -8.26 5.86 7.41
N TYR A 233 -8.92 5.35 6.38
CA TYR A 233 -8.26 4.86 5.16
C TYR A 233 -8.38 5.89 4.05
N TYR A 234 -7.67 5.64 2.95
CA TYR A 234 -7.76 6.46 1.75
C TYR A 234 -8.21 5.62 0.55
N GLU A 235 -8.95 6.23 -0.36
CA GLU A 235 -9.28 5.59 -1.63
C GLU A 235 -8.08 5.59 -2.57
N GLY A 236 -7.90 4.48 -3.30
CA GLY A 236 -6.91 4.45 -4.37
C GLY A 236 -5.47 4.44 -3.86
N VAL A 237 -4.55 5.06 -4.59
CA VAL A 237 -3.13 5.16 -4.18
C VAL A 237 -3.00 6.16 -3.02
N SER A 238 -2.34 5.76 -1.93
CA SER A 238 -2.14 6.59 -0.74
C SER A 238 -0.86 6.23 0.01
N VAL A 239 -0.45 7.10 0.95
CA VAL A 239 0.75 6.86 1.79
C VAL A 239 0.63 5.56 2.60
N GLN A 240 -0.59 5.12 2.90
CA GLN A 240 -0.87 3.91 3.67
C GLN A 240 -0.63 2.62 2.89
N ASN A 241 -0.96 2.58 1.58
CA ASN A 241 -0.93 1.36 0.78
C ASN A 241 0.22 1.26 -0.23
N ILE A 242 0.99 2.33 -0.42
CA ILE A 242 2.26 2.24 -1.15
C ILE A 242 3.29 1.44 -0.37
N ASN A 243 4.22 0.82 -1.09
CA ASN A 243 5.31 0.05 -0.49
C ASN A 243 6.25 0.96 0.34
N LYS A 244 7.03 0.36 1.26
CA LYS A 244 7.87 1.11 2.20
C LYS A 244 8.94 1.98 1.53
N GLU A 245 9.53 1.54 0.43
CA GLU A 245 10.54 2.32 -0.29
C GLU A 245 9.92 3.50 -1.04
N LEU A 246 8.76 3.31 -1.68
CA LEU A 246 8.01 4.42 -2.27
C LEU A 246 7.54 5.40 -1.20
N ARG A 247 7.07 4.93 -0.04
CA ARG A 247 6.69 5.81 1.08
C ARG A 247 7.85 6.65 1.56
N ARG A 248 9.02 6.03 1.75
CA ARG A 248 10.28 6.72 2.08
C ARG A 248 10.62 7.78 1.04
N ALA A 249 10.48 7.46 -0.25
CA ALA A 249 10.72 8.42 -1.32
C ALA A 249 9.77 9.61 -1.29
N VAL A 250 8.46 9.36 -1.08
CA VAL A 250 7.41 10.39 -1.02
C VAL A 250 7.58 11.31 0.19
N LEU A 251 7.87 10.78 1.37
CA LEU A 251 8.00 11.58 2.60
C LEU A 251 9.36 12.28 2.73
N GLY A 252 10.40 11.74 2.07
CA GLY A 252 11.76 12.21 2.17
C GLY A 252 12.36 12.00 3.57
N ASP A 253 13.25 12.91 3.98
CA ASP A 253 13.88 12.88 5.31
C ASP A 253 12.83 13.10 6.40
N CYS A 254 12.59 12.07 7.21
CA CYS A 254 11.62 12.09 8.28
C CYS A 254 11.87 10.99 9.33
N TRP A 255 11.02 10.95 10.35
CA TRP A 255 11.07 9.97 11.43
C TRP A 255 9.71 9.28 11.59
N GLU A 256 9.71 7.96 11.48
CA GLU A 256 8.60 7.05 11.75
C GLU A 256 8.59 6.70 13.24
N TYR A 257 7.43 6.82 13.89
CA TYR A 257 7.18 6.38 15.26
C TYR A 257 6.05 5.36 15.24
N ASP A 258 6.41 4.10 15.46
CA ASP A 258 5.52 2.95 15.45
C ASP A 258 5.30 2.42 16.87
N ILE A 259 4.09 1.96 17.19
CA ILE A 259 3.82 1.36 18.51
C ILE A 259 4.49 -0.02 18.58
N ARG A 260 5.37 -0.22 19.57
CA ARG A 260 6.05 -1.50 19.77
C ARG A 260 5.06 -2.60 20.16
N SER A 261 4.98 -3.65 19.33
CA SER A 261 4.16 -4.84 19.61
C SER A 261 2.69 -4.49 19.91
N SER A 262 2.13 -3.52 19.18
CA SER A 262 0.89 -2.81 19.50
C SER A 262 -0.27 -3.69 19.99
N VAL A 263 -0.67 -4.70 19.22
CA VAL A 263 -1.79 -5.59 19.59
C VAL A 263 -1.53 -6.41 20.87
N VAL A 264 -0.28 -6.81 21.12
CA VAL A 264 0.09 -7.57 22.32
C VAL A 264 0.10 -6.65 23.54
N ALA A 265 0.66 -5.45 23.39
CA ALA A 265 0.64 -4.42 24.42
C ALA A 265 -0.79 -4.00 24.79
N TRP A 266 -1.67 -3.85 23.80
CA TRP A 266 -3.10 -3.57 24.00
C TRP A 266 -3.75 -4.64 24.87
N LYS A 267 -3.61 -5.93 24.51
CA LYS A 267 -4.22 -7.04 25.26
C LYS A 267 -3.67 -7.13 26.67
N MET A 268 -2.37 -6.90 26.86
CA MET A 268 -1.75 -6.90 28.19
C MET A 268 -2.27 -5.79 29.11
N GLY A 269 -2.82 -4.70 28.56
CA GLY A 269 -3.57 -3.71 29.35
C GLY A 269 -4.77 -4.30 30.11
N TRP A 270 -5.31 -5.44 29.65
CA TRP A 270 -6.43 -6.13 30.29
C TRP A 270 -6.02 -7.21 31.30
N ALA A 271 -4.72 -7.52 31.39
CA ALA A 271 -4.22 -8.65 32.16
C ALA A 271 -4.51 -8.54 33.67
N GLN A 272 -4.44 -7.33 34.23
CA GLN A 272 -4.74 -7.12 35.65
C GLN A 272 -6.24 -7.37 35.93
N SER A 273 -7.12 -6.80 35.13
CA SER A 273 -8.57 -7.03 35.23
C SER A 273 -8.94 -8.51 35.11
N TYR A 274 -8.24 -9.25 34.25
CA TYR A 274 -8.41 -10.69 34.14
C TYR A 274 -8.04 -11.42 35.44
N ILE A 275 -6.90 -11.11 36.05
CA ILE A 275 -6.48 -11.71 37.33
C ILE A 275 -7.48 -11.38 38.44
N ASP A 276 -7.87 -10.10 38.53
CA ASP A 276 -8.79 -9.62 39.55
C ASP A 276 -10.16 -10.32 39.42
N SER A 277 -10.63 -10.57 38.19
CA SER A 277 -11.90 -11.26 37.93
C SER A 277 -11.92 -12.72 38.42
N ARG A 278 -10.74 -13.34 38.56
CA ARG A 278 -10.60 -14.71 39.12
C ARG A 278 -10.52 -14.72 40.64
N GLY A 279 -10.28 -13.58 41.29
CA GLY A 279 -10.23 -13.46 42.75
C GLY A 279 -9.07 -14.20 43.43
N MET A 280 -8.09 -14.70 42.67
CA MET A 280 -7.01 -15.56 43.18
C MET A 280 -5.76 -14.79 43.62
N GLY A 281 -5.72 -13.46 43.46
CA GLY A 281 -4.57 -12.62 43.86
C GLY A 281 -3.26 -13.04 43.20
N GLU A 282 -3.33 -13.62 41.99
CA GLU A 282 -2.16 -14.20 41.33
C GLU A 282 -1.18 -13.13 40.88
N ASN A 283 0.11 -13.50 40.86
CA ASN A 283 1.13 -12.60 40.36
C ASN A 283 1.07 -12.50 38.83
N LEU A 284 0.92 -11.27 38.31
CA LEU A 284 0.86 -10.98 36.88
C LEU A 284 2.02 -11.59 36.09
N ARG A 285 3.26 -11.50 36.60
CA ARG A 285 4.46 -12.05 35.93
C ARG A 285 4.44 -13.57 35.85
N ARG A 286 3.77 -14.24 36.79
CA ARG A 286 3.62 -15.70 36.77
C ARG A 286 2.57 -16.15 35.76
N VAL A 287 1.44 -15.42 35.69
CA VAL A 287 0.31 -15.77 34.82
C VAL A 287 0.59 -15.45 33.34
N PHE A 288 1.28 -14.33 33.08
CA PHE A 288 1.55 -13.83 31.73
C PHE A 288 3.05 -13.76 31.41
N SER A 289 3.79 -14.77 31.85
CA SER A 289 5.25 -14.80 31.77
C SER A 289 5.78 -14.70 30.33
N ALA A 290 5.18 -15.43 29.38
CA ALA A 290 5.65 -15.48 28.00
C ALA A 290 5.33 -14.17 27.26
N THR A 291 4.14 -13.61 27.49
CA THR A 291 3.71 -12.34 26.90
C THR A 291 4.55 -11.18 27.44
N LEU A 292 4.86 -11.17 28.74
CA LEU A 292 5.77 -10.18 29.32
C LEU A 292 7.19 -10.32 28.79
N GLY A 293 7.70 -11.55 28.67
CA GLY A 293 8.99 -11.80 28.01
C GLY A 293 9.03 -11.23 26.59
N PHE A 294 7.97 -11.44 25.80
CA PHE A 294 7.86 -10.87 24.45
C PHE A 294 7.81 -9.33 24.43
N LEU A 295 7.19 -8.69 25.42
CA LEU A 295 7.06 -7.24 25.49
C LEU A 295 8.31 -6.56 26.03
N GLU A 296 8.86 -7.05 27.14
CA GLU A 296 9.99 -6.47 27.86
C GLU A 296 11.32 -6.80 27.16
N ASP A 297 11.59 -8.09 26.90
CA ASP A 297 12.83 -8.57 26.26
C ASP A 297 12.55 -9.33 24.95
N LYS A 298 12.01 -8.60 23.98
CA LYS A 298 11.68 -9.14 22.66
C LYS A 298 12.89 -9.74 21.94
N ALA A 299 14.08 -9.18 22.15
CA ALA A 299 15.27 -9.62 21.43
C ALA A 299 15.70 -11.01 21.88
N ASP A 300 15.79 -11.22 23.20
CA ASP A 300 16.12 -12.52 23.77
C ASP A 300 15.02 -13.55 23.51
N PHE A 301 13.75 -13.18 23.73
CA PHE A 301 12.60 -14.02 23.43
C PHE A 301 12.63 -14.55 21.99
N MET A 302 12.84 -13.65 21.02
CA MET A 302 12.89 -14.02 19.59
C MET A 302 14.14 -14.83 19.24
N ALA A 303 15.26 -14.60 19.92
CA ALA A 303 16.48 -15.37 19.70
C ALA A 303 16.34 -16.81 20.19
N THR A 304 15.75 -17.00 21.37
CA THR A 304 15.47 -18.30 21.97
C THR A 304 14.53 -19.12 21.09
N VAL A 305 13.38 -18.54 20.69
CA VAL A 305 12.43 -19.24 19.81
C VAL A 305 13.06 -19.57 18.45
N ARG A 306 13.90 -18.68 17.89
CA ARG A 306 14.63 -18.96 16.65
C ARG A 306 15.54 -20.17 16.78
N TYR A 307 16.29 -20.26 17.87
CA TYR A 307 17.21 -21.35 18.13
C TYR A 307 16.51 -22.71 18.15
N PHE A 308 15.36 -22.81 18.83
CA PHE A 308 14.61 -24.06 18.91
C PHE A 308 13.74 -24.37 17.67
N THR A 309 13.36 -23.34 16.90
CA THR A 309 12.53 -23.52 15.70
C THR A 309 13.36 -23.97 14.49
N PHE A 310 14.51 -23.33 14.26
CA PHE A 310 15.32 -23.51 13.06
C PHE A 310 16.65 -24.17 13.40
N GLU A 311 16.62 -25.49 13.57
CA GLU A 311 17.81 -26.32 13.78
C GLU A 311 18.69 -26.42 12.51
N GLU A 312 19.78 -27.16 12.59
CA GLU A 312 20.76 -27.31 11.51
C GLU A 312 20.16 -27.86 10.20
N ASP A 313 19.08 -28.63 10.28
CA ASP A 313 18.39 -29.20 9.11
C ASP A 313 17.33 -28.26 8.49
N SER A 314 17.14 -27.06 9.04
CA SER A 314 16.20 -26.09 8.48
C SER A 314 16.70 -25.52 7.14
N PRO A 315 15.87 -25.54 6.08
CA PRO A 315 16.23 -24.93 4.80
C PRO A 315 16.09 -23.40 4.80
N VAL A 316 15.67 -22.79 5.91
CA VAL A 316 15.36 -21.35 5.98
C VAL A 316 16.64 -20.55 6.22
N PRO A 317 17.01 -19.60 5.33
CA PRO A 317 18.16 -18.72 5.51
C PRO A 317 18.09 -17.93 6.83
N LYS A 318 19.24 -17.79 7.52
CA LYS A 318 19.32 -17.16 8.85
C LYS A 318 18.75 -15.74 8.90
N ASP A 319 18.82 -14.98 7.81
CA ASP A 319 18.28 -13.62 7.68
C ASP A 319 16.75 -13.58 7.50
N LEU A 320 16.16 -14.68 7.03
CA LEU A 320 14.72 -14.83 6.84
C LEU A 320 14.02 -15.31 8.12
N GLN A 321 14.71 -16.11 8.95
CA GLN A 321 14.15 -16.69 10.18
C GLN A 321 13.48 -15.67 11.11
N PRO A 322 14.09 -14.51 11.47
CA PRO A 322 13.45 -13.54 12.35
C PRO A 322 12.19 -12.91 11.73
N LYS A 323 12.15 -12.78 10.40
CA LYS A 323 10.99 -12.23 9.67
C LYS A 323 9.80 -13.19 9.76
N LEU A 324 10.04 -14.50 9.59
CA LEU A 324 9.00 -15.52 9.70
C LEU A 324 8.44 -15.59 11.12
N LEU A 325 9.30 -15.59 12.15
CA LEU A 325 8.83 -15.58 13.54
C LEU A 325 8.02 -14.32 13.85
N LYS A 326 8.47 -13.14 13.41
CA LYS A 326 7.72 -11.90 13.60
C LYS A 326 6.32 -12.00 12.97
N GLN A 327 6.22 -12.55 11.76
CA GLN A 327 4.94 -12.79 11.11
C GLN A 327 4.07 -13.79 11.88
N ALA A 328 4.65 -14.90 12.37
CA ALA A 328 3.95 -15.92 13.12
C ALA A 328 3.35 -15.37 14.43
N PHE A 329 4.15 -14.68 15.26
CA PHE A 329 3.67 -14.06 16.50
C PHE A 329 2.61 -12.98 16.24
N THR A 330 2.77 -12.19 15.18
CA THR A 330 1.76 -11.20 14.78
C THR A 330 0.45 -11.91 14.40
N ALA A 331 0.51 -12.98 13.61
CA ALA A 331 -0.67 -13.75 13.22
C ALA A 331 -1.38 -14.39 14.42
N ILE A 332 -0.62 -14.99 15.35
CA ILE A 332 -1.14 -15.55 16.61
C ILE A 332 -1.86 -14.45 17.41
N SER A 333 -1.27 -13.27 17.50
CA SER A 333 -1.86 -12.13 18.23
C SER A 333 -3.17 -11.65 17.61
N PHE A 334 -3.42 -11.92 16.32
CA PHE A 334 -4.71 -11.68 15.66
C PHE A 334 -5.64 -12.91 15.63
N GLY A 335 -5.31 -13.96 16.39
CA GLY A 335 -6.14 -15.15 16.54
C GLY A 335 -5.98 -16.16 15.39
N ALA A 336 -4.83 -16.19 14.72
CA ALA A 336 -4.53 -17.22 13.73
C ALA A 336 -4.66 -18.62 14.32
N ARG A 337 -5.29 -19.53 13.57
CA ARG A 337 -5.44 -20.93 13.98
C ARG A 337 -4.10 -21.65 13.91
N VAL A 338 -3.84 -22.45 14.94
CA VAL A 338 -2.65 -23.29 15.08
C VAL A 338 -2.81 -24.65 14.37
N SER A 339 -4.02 -25.01 13.97
CA SER A 339 -4.29 -26.24 13.21
C SER A 339 -3.48 -26.26 11.92
N SER A 340 -3.05 -27.44 11.47
CA SER A 340 -2.35 -27.66 10.20
C SER A 340 -3.28 -27.96 9.02
N VAL A 341 -4.58 -28.17 9.27
CA VAL A 341 -5.56 -28.60 8.27
C VAL A 341 -6.22 -27.38 7.61
N GLY A 342 -6.13 -27.31 6.28
CA GLY A 342 -6.86 -26.33 5.47
C GLY A 342 -8.36 -26.56 5.54
N TRP A 343 -9.15 -25.51 5.39
CA TRP A 343 -10.62 -25.60 5.32
C TRP A 343 -11.12 -25.08 3.98
N GLN A 344 -12.31 -25.54 3.58
CA GLN A 344 -12.96 -25.04 2.38
C GLN A 344 -13.60 -23.68 2.66
N ASN A 345 -13.26 -22.68 1.84
CA ASN A 345 -13.81 -21.33 1.95
C ASN A 345 -15.17 -21.21 1.24
N GLU A 346 -15.87 -20.10 1.51
CA GLU A 346 -17.19 -19.80 0.93
C GLU A 346 -17.20 -19.72 -0.60
N ALA A 347 -16.02 -19.57 -1.22
CA ALA A 347 -15.84 -19.57 -2.68
C ALA A 347 -15.51 -20.96 -3.25
N GLY A 348 -15.57 -22.03 -2.44
CA GLY A 348 -15.31 -23.41 -2.87
C GLY A 348 -13.82 -23.79 -2.99
N GLY A 349 -12.90 -22.87 -2.68
CA GLY A 349 -11.45 -23.09 -2.66
C GLY A 349 -10.94 -23.56 -1.29
N TRP A 350 -9.73 -24.09 -1.24
CA TRP A 350 -9.05 -24.43 0.02
C TRP A 350 -8.32 -23.21 0.58
N SER A 351 -8.47 -22.97 1.88
CA SER A 351 -7.75 -21.93 2.62
C SER A 351 -6.90 -22.57 3.70
N ASN A 352 -5.63 -22.16 3.76
CA ASN A 352 -4.70 -22.64 4.77
C ASN A 352 -4.72 -21.73 6.01
N PRO A 353 -4.41 -22.29 7.18
CA PRO A 353 -4.07 -21.53 8.37
C PRO A 353 -2.85 -20.63 8.11
N ALA A 354 -2.88 -19.38 8.58
CA ALA A 354 -1.80 -18.41 8.31
C ALA A 354 -0.40 -18.91 8.74
N ILE A 355 -0.33 -19.70 9.81
CA ILE A 355 0.94 -20.28 10.29
C ILE A 355 1.54 -21.27 9.28
N VAL A 356 0.71 -21.98 8.51
CA VAL A 356 1.16 -22.90 7.45
C VAL A 356 1.78 -22.11 6.29
N ASP A 357 1.19 -20.97 5.94
CA ASP A 357 1.70 -20.12 4.85
C ASP A 357 2.98 -19.36 5.25
N ILE A 358 3.13 -19.02 6.53
CA ILE A 358 4.31 -18.33 7.09
C ILE A 358 5.47 -19.32 7.29
N ILE A 359 5.26 -20.40 8.03
CA ILE A 359 6.28 -21.44 8.28
C ILE A 359 5.92 -22.65 7.42
N GLN A 360 6.38 -22.61 6.17
CA GLN A 360 6.03 -23.61 5.15
C GLN A 360 6.65 -24.97 5.44
N ASN A 361 7.89 -25.00 5.91
CA ASN A 361 8.57 -26.23 6.31
C ASN A 361 7.83 -26.89 7.48
N SER A 362 7.43 -28.15 7.31
CA SER A 362 6.61 -28.87 8.30
C SER A 362 7.35 -29.15 9.60
N LYS A 363 8.64 -29.48 9.54
CA LYS A 363 9.46 -29.77 10.72
C LYS A 363 9.69 -28.51 11.56
N ASP A 364 10.07 -27.41 10.92
CA ASP A 364 10.25 -26.13 11.61
C ASP A 364 8.94 -25.67 12.26
N ARG A 365 7.82 -25.86 11.57
CA ARG A 365 6.49 -25.55 12.13
C ARG A 365 6.14 -26.44 13.32
N GLU A 366 6.45 -27.73 13.27
CA GLU A 366 6.24 -28.66 14.39
C GLU A 366 7.09 -28.25 15.61
N ARG A 367 8.37 -27.94 15.40
CA ARG A 367 9.26 -27.41 16.46
C ARG A 367 8.75 -26.10 17.05
N PHE A 368 8.36 -25.16 16.19
CA PHE A 368 7.79 -23.88 16.62
C PHE A 368 6.57 -24.07 17.52
N LEU A 369 5.66 -24.98 17.16
CA LEU A 369 4.45 -25.26 17.94
C LEU A 369 4.69 -26.18 19.14
N ALA A 370 5.79 -26.93 19.17
CA ALA A 370 6.21 -27.74 20.32
C ALA A 370 6.95 -26.91 21.38
N ASP A 371 7.49 -25.75 21.01
CA ASP A 371 8.21 -24.87 21.94
C ASP A 371 7.31 -24.41 23.11
N SER A 372 7.82 -24.60 24.33
CA SER A 372 7.07 -24.31 25.56
C SER A 372 6.73 -22.82 25.71
N THR A 373 7.61 -21.93 25.26
CA THR A 373 7.42 -20.48 25.32
C THR A 373 6.37 -20.05 24.31
N VAL A 374 6.40 -20.62 23.10
CA VAL A 374 5.38 -20.37 22.07
C VAL A 374 4.00 -20.85 22.53
N ASN A 375 3.92 -22.05 23.11
CA ASN A 375 2.67 -22.59 23.65
C ASN A 375 2.11 -21.73 24.79
N ALA A 376 2.97 -21.32 25.74
CA ALA A 376 2.58 -20.41 26.81
C ALA A 376 2.07 -19.08 26.24
N PHE A 377 2.76 -18.49 25.26
CA PHE A 377 2.32 -17.26 24.61
C PHE A 377 0.96 -17.43 23.92
N ILE A 378 0.75 -18.50 23.15
CA ILE A 378 -0.54 -18.77 22.48
C ILE A 378 -1.67 -18.90 23.53
N HIS A 379 -1.42 -19.64 24.61
CA HIS A 379 -2.39 -19.82 25.67
C HIS A 379 -2.75 -18.50 26.35
N GLU A 380 -1.74 -17.74 26.79
CA GLU A 380 -1.90 -16.42 27.42
C GLU A 380 -2.68 -15.44 26.54
N GLN A 381 -2.38 -15.38 25.23
CA GLN A 381 -3.11 -14.54 24.28
C GLN A 381 -4.58 -15.00 24.11
N SER A 382 -4.84 -16.31 24.13
CA SER A 382 -6.20 -16.87 24.03
C SER A 382 -7.05 -16.54 25.26
N GLU A 383 -6.45 -16.59 26.45
CA GLU A 383 -7.10 -16.22 27.71
C GLU A 383 -7.47 -14.73 27.72
N LEU A 384 -6.56 -13.85 27.31
CA LEU A 384 -6.84 -12.41 27.18
C LEU A 384 -7.94 -12.14 26.15
N ASP A 385 -7.91 -12.81 25.00
CA ASP A 385 -8.95 -12.70 23.99
C ASP A 385 -10.33 -13.13 24.51
N ALA A 386 -10.38 -14.21 25.30
CA ALA A 386 -11.61 -14.68 25.92
C ALA A 386 -12.14 -13.67 26.93
N HIS A 387 -11.26 -13.20 27.82
CA HIS A 387 -11.59 -12.19 28.83
C HIS A 387 -12.16 -10.92 28.22
N ILE A 388 -11.46 -10.32 27.26
CA ILE A 388 -11.90 -9.08 26.59
C ILE A 388 -13.29 -9.29 25.96
N TYR A 389 -13.50 -10.43 25.31
CA TYR A 389 -14.80 -10.74 24.71
C TYR A 389 -15.92 -10.91 25.75
N ASP A 390 -15.64 -11.52 26.90
CA ASP A 390 -16.61 -11.69 27.98
C ASP A 390 -16.96 -10.34 28.64
N VAL A 391 -15.97 -9.46 28.84
CA VAL A 391 -16.20 -8.08 29.28
C VAL A 391 -17.14 -7.35 28.29
N VAL A 392 -16.94 -7.51 26.98
CA VAL A 392 -17.82 -6.91 25.95
C VAL A 392 -19.26 -7.42 26.08
N LYS A 393 -19.47 -8.72 26.33
CA LYS A 393 -20.82 -9.27 26.49
C LYS A 393 -21.58 -8.64 27.64
N ILE A 394 -20.87 -8.23 28.68
CA ILE A 394 -21.46 -7.63 29.87
C ILE A 394 -21.69 -6.13 29.63
N HIS A 395 -20.64 -5.40 29.23
CA HIS A 395 -20.61 -3.94 29.26
C HIS A 395 -20.90 -3.26 27.90
N ARG A 396 -20.73 -3.98 26.78
CA ARG A 396 -20.82 -3.42 25.42
C ARG A 396 -21.74 -4.26 24.52
N LYS A 397 -22.95 -4.52 25.02
CA LYS A 397 -23.99 -5.26 24.30
C LYS A 397 -24.39 -4.60 22.97
N ASP A 398 -24.18 -3.29 22.85
CA ASP A 398 -24.35 -2.53 21.61
C ASP A 398 -23.47 -3.08 20.47
N LEU A 399 -22.24 -3.50 20.77
CA LEU A 399 -21.32 -4.05 19.78
C LEU A 399 -21.80 -5.42 19.27
N LEU A 400 -22.44 -6.22 20.12
CA LEU A 400 -23.00 -7.52 19.73
C LEU A 400 -24.15 -7.39 18.72
N ALA A 401 -24.82 -6.24 18.68
CA ALA A 401 -25.95 -6.00 17.78
C ALA A 401 -25.50 -5.59 16.37
N LYS A 402 -24.32 -4.98 16.20
CA LYS A 402 -23.81 -4.43 14.94
C LYS A 402 -23.65 -5.51 13.87
N SER A 403 -24.26 -5.30 12.70
CA SER A 403 -24.29 -6.25 11.59
C SER A 403 -22.90 -6.60 11.05
N PHE A 404 -22.01 -5.61 10.91
CA PHE A 404 -20.66 -5.82 10.42
C PHE A 404 -19.76 -6.65 11.36
N LEU A 405 -20.12 -6.75 12.65
CA LEU A 405 -19.44 -7.57 13.67
C LEU A 405 -20.00 -9.00 13.77
N LYS A 406 -21.01 -9.34 12.99
CA LYS A 406 -21.62 -10.67 12.97
C LYS A 406 -21.00 -11.57 11.89
N THR A 407 -21.11 -12.88 12.09
CA THR A 407 -20.88 -13.91 11.08
C THR A 407 -22.03 -13.92 10.06
N PRO A 408 -21.87 -14.57 8.89
CA PRO A 408 -22.99 -14.75 7.95
C PRO A 408 -24.22 -15.43 8.58
N SER A 409 -24.00 -16.28 9.59
CA SER A 409 -25.06 -16.92 10.40
C SER A 409 -25.72 -16.01 11.44
N GLY A 410 -25.35 -14.71 11.51
CA GLY A 410 -25.93 -13.73 12.40
C GLY A 410 -25.40 -13.74 13.85
N ARG A 411 -24.45 -14.61 14.18
CA ARG A 411 -23.82 -14.68 15.52
C ARG A 411 -22.71 -13.64 15.65
N SER A 412 -22.49 -13.10 16.85
CA SER A 412 -21.37 -12.18 17.10
C SER A 412 -20.03 -12.90 16.91
N SER A 413 -19.14 -12.30 16.13
CA SER A 413 -17.81 -12.85 15.86
C SER A 413 -16.81 -12.30 16.87
N LYS A 414 -16.24 -13.19 17.71
CA LYS A 414 -15.18 -12.83 18.66
C LYS A 414 -14.01 -12.12 17.97
N SER A 415 -13.52 -12.65 16.85
CA SER A 415 -12.39 -12.07 16.11
C SER A 415 -12.70 -10.69 15.54
N LYS A 416 -13.88 -10.47 14.95
CA LYS A 416 -14.28 -9.16 14.44
C LYS A 416 -14.42 -8.12 15.57
N ILE A 417 -14.95 -8.52 16.72
CA ILE A 417 -15.11 -7.64 17.88
C ILE A 417 -13.74 -7.24 18.44
N LEU A 418 -12.81 -8.19 18.60
CA LEU A 418 -11.46 -7.90 19.05
C LEU A 418 -10.74 -6.96 18.08
N ALA A 419 -10.84 -7.21 16.77
CA ALA A 419 -10.28 -6.33 15.74
C ALA A 419 -10.91 -4.92 15.78
N TYR A 420 -12.22 -4.83 16.01
CA TYR A 420 -12.92 -3.54 16.15
C TYR A 420 -12.40 -2.74 17.34
N LEU A 421 -12.29 -3.38 18.51
CA LEU A 421 -11.81 -2.72 19.72
C LEU A 421 -10.35 -2.28 19.57
N TYR A 422 -9.48 -3.16 19.09
CA TYR A 422 -8.07 -2.86 18.87
C TYR A 422 -7.89 -1.65 17.94
N GLN A 423 -8.60 -1.62 16.80
CA GLN A 423 -8.45 -0.53 15.82
C GLN A 423 -8.94 0.83 16.35
N HIS A 424 -10.02 0.85 17.15
CA HIS A 424 -10.46 2.08 17.81
C HIS A 424 -9.44 2.53 18.86
N TYR A 425 -8.97 1.61 19.69
CA TYR A 425 -8.00 1.92 20.73
C TYR A 425 -6.66 2.40 20.15
N GLU A 426 -6.18 1.76 19.08
CA GLU A 426 -4.98 2.20 18.36
C GLU A 426 -5.16 3.63 17.82
N THR A 427 -6.31 3.94 17.22
CA THR A 427 -6.60 5.28 16.70
C THR A 427 -6.58 6.32 17.82
N GLU A 428 -7.25 6.02 18.93
CA GLU A 428 -7.33 6.86 20.13
C GLU A 428 -5.95 7.13 20.74
N ILE A 429 -5.13 6.10 20.93
CA ILE A 429 -3.78 6.24 21.48
C ILE A 429 -2.88 7.06 20.56
N MET A 430 -3.01 6.89 19.25
CA MET A 430 -2.26 7.69 18.29
C MET A 430 -2.75 9.14 18.24
N ASP A 431 -4.02 9.41 18.52
CA ASP A 431 -4.53 10.78 18.72
C ASP A 431 -3.89 11.46 19.94
N VAL A 432 -3.65 10.73 21.04
CA VAL A 432 -2.91 11.26 22.20
C VAL A 432 -1.51 11.69 21.78
N VAL A 433 -0.77 10.84 21.05
CA VAL A 433 0.57 11.18 20.55
C VAL A 433 0.54 12.42 19.65
N ARG A 434 -0.47 12.52 18.77
CA ARG A 434 -0.66 13.69 17.90
C ARG A 434 -0.91 14.96 18.70
N SER A 435 -1.75 14.89 19.74
CA SER A 435 -2.07 16.03 20.60
C SER A 435 -0.82 16.54 21.32
N VAL A 436 -0.11 15.66 22.03
CA VAL A 436 1.10 16.02 22.80
C VAL A 436 2.20 16.57 21.89
N ALA A 437 2.39 15.96 20.71
CA ALA A 437 3.35 16.45 19.73
C ALA A 437 2.97 17.83 19.19
N LYS A 438 1.68 18.06 18.93
CA LYS A 438 1.16 19.35 18.44
C LYS A 438 1.36 20.47 19.45
N ASP A 439 1.16 20.19 20.74
CA ASP A 439 1.39 21.15 21.82
C ASP A 439 2.86 21.63 21.87
N HIS A 440 3.77 20.79 21.36
CA HIS A 440 5.19 21.09 21.21
C HIS A 440 5.59 21.58 19.79
N GLY A 441 4.60 21.98 18.98
CA GLY A 441 4.83 22.48 17.61
C GLY A 441 5.36 21.42 16.64
N ARG A 442 5.09 20.13 16.91
CA ARG A 442 5.46 19.00 16.04
C ARG A 442 4.21 18.45 15.36
N GLU A 443 3.96 18.92 14.14
CA GLU A 443 2.85 18.42 13.34
C GLU A 443 3.23 17.10 12.61
N PRO A 444 2.35 16.08 12.66
CA PRO A 444 2.48 14.88 11.84
C PRO A 444 2.44 15.21 10.35
N ILE A 445 3.34 14.62 9.56
CA ILE A 445 3.33 14.73 8.09
C ILE A 445 2.57 13.58 7.42
N ALA A 446 2.40 12.45 8.12
CA ALA A 446 1.62 11.31 7.66
C ALA A 446 1.21 10.40 8.82
N SER A 447 0.17 9.60 8.61
CA SER A 447 -0.27 8.55 9.54
C SER A 447 -0.58 7.26 8.77
N VAL A 448 0.02 6.15 9.22
CA VAL A 448 -0.13 4.82 8.61
C VAL A 448 -0.35 3.80 9.71
N HIS A 449 -1.62 3.43 9.94
CA HIS A 449 -1.99 2.48 11.00
C HIS A 449 -1.46 2.92 12.38
N ASP A 450 -0.62 2.10 13.01
CA ASP A 450 0.08 2.31 14.27
C ASP A 450 1.39 3.12 14.15
N ALA A 451 1.65 3.73 12.98
CA ALA A 451 2.78 4.61 12.76
C ALA A 451 2.39 6.07 12.45
N ILE A 452 3.09 7.02 13.08
CA ILE A 452 3.06 8.46 12.76
C ILE A 452 4.42 8.91 12.25
N PHE A 453 4.41 9.83 11.29
CA PHE A 453 5.62 10.40 10.70
C PHE A 453 5.77 11.88 11.09
N PHE A 454 6.98 12.29 11.46
CA PHE A 454 7.33 13.68 11.73
C PHE A 454 8.54 14.09 10.90
N LYS A 455 8.58 15.35 10.45
CA LYS A 455 9.74 15.87 9.69
C LYS A 455 11.03 15.86 10.51
N LYS A 456 10.92 16.19 11.80
CA LYS A 456 12.05 16.25 12.75
C LYS A 456 11.87 15.19 13.83
N LYS A 457 12.99 14.63 14.31
CA LYS A 457 13.02 13.70 15.44
C LYS A 457 12.31 14.31 16.67
N LEU A 458 11.46 13.53 17.33
CA LEU A 458 10.99 13.83 18.68
C LEU A 458 12.18 13.67 19.63
N GLY A 459 12.47 14.69 20.43
CA GLY A 459 13.49 14.60 21.47
C GLY A 459 13.18 13.45 22.44
N ILE A 460 14.18 13.02 23.21
CA ILE A 460 14.00 11.94 24.20
C ILE A 460 12.86 12.29 25.17
N ASP A 461 12.84 13.54 25.64
CA ASP A 461 11.83 14.03 26.60
C ASP A 461 10.43 14.05 25.99
N LEU A 462 10.24 14.64 24.80
CA LEU A 462 8.95 14.68 24.13
C LEU A 462 8.44 13.27 23.80
N LYS A 463 9.33 12.37 23.38
CA LYS A 463 8.96 10.97 23.14
C LYS A 463 8.51 10.30 24.45
N HIS A 464 9.24 10.54 25.54
CA HIS A 464 8.89 10.00 26.86
C HIS A 464 7.55 10.55 27.36
N GLU A 465 7.29 11.84 27.17
CA GLU A 465 6.02 12.48 27.48
C GLU A 465 4.87 11.87 26.68
N CYS A 466 5.03 11.70 25.35
CA CYS A 466 4.04 10.99 24.54
C CYS A 466 3.75 9.60 25.09
N GLU A 467 4.79 8.81 25.41
CA GLU A 467 4.61 7.48 26.00
C GLU A 467 3.92 7.51 27.37
N LEU A 468 4.26 8.47 28.23
CA LEU A 468 3.62 8.65 29.54
C LEU A 468 2.14 9.00 29.37
N SER A 469 1.81 9.96 28.51
CA SER A 469 0.42 10.34 28.22
C SER A 469 -0.38 9.19 27.61
N MET A 470 0.21 8.38 26.73
CA MET A 470 -0.44 7.16 26.23
C MET A 470 -0.78 6.20 27.38
N ARG A 471 0.16 5.99 28.32
CA ARG A 471 -0.02 5.07 29.45
C ARG A 471 -1.05 5.58 30.45
N GLU A 472 -1.02 6.87 30.76
CA GLU A 472 -1.93 7.52 31.71
C GLU A 472 -3.36 7.59 31.15
N HIS A 473 -3.53 8.02 29.91
CA HIS A 473 -4.82 8.10 29.22
C HIS A 473 -5.54 6.75 29.22
N SER A 474 -4.77 5.68 29.04
CA SER A 474 -5.30 4.37 28.74
C SER A 474 -5.15 3.36 29.88
N ASN A 475 -4.52 3.78 30.99
CA ASN A 475 -4.09 2.93 32.10
C ASN A 475 -3.37 1.65 31.66
N ASN A 476 -2.53 1.74 30.62
CA ASN A 476 -1.79 0.60 30.07
C ASN A 476 -0.28 0.89 30.04
N PRO A 477 0.52 0.25 30.91
CA PRO A 477 1.96 0.52 31.02
C PRO A 477 2.79 -0.02 29.84
N TYR A 478 2.19 -0.79 28.94
CA TYR A 478 2.90 -1.49 27.86
C TYR A 478 3.04 -0.67 26.56
N TRP A 479 2.62 0.59 26.57
CA TRP A 479 2.78 1.48 25.42
C TRP A 479 4.20 2.03 25.30
N TYR A 480 4.82 1.79 24.15
CA TYR A 480 6.16 2.27 23.80
C TYR A 480 6.21 2.63 22.31
N LEU A 481 6.94 3.70 21.98
CA LEU A 481 7.16 4.12 20.60
C LEU A 481 8.56 3.69 20.12
N SER A 482 8.64 3.16 18.92
CA SER A 482 9.89 2.80 18.26
C SER A 482 10.23 3.85 17.19
N PRO A 483 11.27 4.68 17.40
CA PRO A 483 11.68 5.66 16.40
C PRO A 483 12.49 4.98 15.30
N LYS A 484 12.24 5.34 14.06
CA LYS A 484 13.03 4.93 12.90
C LYS A 484 13.22 6.12 11.97
N GLN A 485 14.47 6.42 11.63
CA GLN A 485 14.78 7.44 10.64
C GLN A 485 14.53 6.90 9.23
N LEU A 486 13.90 7.71 8.40
CA LEU A 486 13.81 7.52 6.96
C LEU A 486 14.65 8.61 6.30
N GLU A 487 15.57 8.18 5.45
CA GLU A 487 16.43 9.09 4.67
C GLU A 487 15.88 9.19 3.26
N ARG A 488 15.86 10.38 2.67
CA ARG A 488 15.40 10.57 1.30
C ARG A 488 16.26 9.81 0.28
N TYR A 489 15.71 9.62 -0.92
CA TYR A 489 16.53 9.21 -2.06
C TYR A 489 17.31 10.42 -2.57
N GLN A 490 18.62 10.26 -2.77
CA GLN A 490 19.49 11.35 -3.20
C GLN A 490 19.38 11.58 -4.71
N PRO A 491 19.37 12.83 -5.19
CA PRO A 491 19.55 13.13 -6.60
C PRO A 491 20.88 12.60 -7.11
N ARG A 492 20.94 12.16 -8.38
CA ARG A 492 22.20 11.75 -9.01
C ARG A 492 23.10 12.92 -9.39
N HIS A 493 22.55 14.13 -9.56
CA HIS A 493 23.29 15.32 -10.00
C HIS A 493 24.11 15.04 -11.27
N LEU A 494 23.43 14.66 -12.37
CA LEU A 494 24.07 14.24 -13.62
C LEU A 494 25.00 15.33 -14.19
N ASP A 495 24.63 16.60 -14.01
CA ASP A 495 25.45 17.73 -14.46
C ASP A 495 26.77 17.82 -13.68
N LEU A 496 26.73 17.49 -12.38
CA LEU A 496 27.91 17.45 -11.51
C LEU A 496 28.82 16.26 -11.88
N GLU A 497 28.23 15.08 -12.08
CA GLU A 497 28.96 13.88 -12.51
C GLU A 497 29.68 14.12 -13.85
N LEU A 498 29.02 14.79 -14.80
CA LEU A 498 29.62 15.16 -16.08
C LEU A 498 30.77 16.15 -15.90
N ALA A 499 30.58 17.22 -15.12
CA ALA A 499 31.62 18.21 -14.86
C ALA A 499 32.85 17.61 -14.16
N GLU A 500 32.64 16.70 -13.20
CA GLU A 500 33.72 15.95 -12.56
C GLU A 500 34.46 15.03 -13.53
N ALA A 501 33.74 14.33 -14.41
CA ALA A 501 34.35 13.48 -15.42
C ALA A 501 35.18 14.29 -16.42
N GLU A 502 34.66 15.43 -16.90
CA GLU A 502 35.40 16.37 -17.75
C GLU A 502 36.61 16.97 -17.04
N HIS A 503 36.51 17.27 -15.74
CA HIS A 503 37.64 17.73 -14.94
C HIS A 503 38.72 16.65 -14.80
N LYS A 504 38.35 15.40 -14.48
CA LYS A 504 39.27 14.27 -14.40
C LYS A 504 39.94 13.98 -15.76
N ALA A 505 39.19 14.05 -16.85
CA ALA A 505 39.74 13.88 -18.20
C ALA A 505 40.76 14.97 -18.54
N ARG A 506 40.49 16.23 -18.17
CA ARG A 506 41.45 17.34 -18.32
C ARG A 506 42.72 17.10 -17.49
N ILE A 507 42.60 16.66 -16.24
CA ILE A 507 43.77 16.33 -15.40
C ILE A 507 44.60 15.22 -16.05
N GLN A 508 43.97 14.14 -16.53
CA GLN A 508 44.68 13.03 -17.17
C GLN A 508 45.41 13.45 -18.46
N GLU A 509 44.78 14.29 -19.28
CA GLU A 509 45.39 14.82 -20.50
C GLU A 509 46.58 15.74 -20.18
N GLU A 510 46.46 16.60 -19.17
CA GLU A 510 47.58 17.44 -18.71
C GLU A 510 48.71 16.61 -18.08
N GLU A 511 48.40 15.56 -17.30
CA GLU A 511 49.40 14.62 -16.79
C GLU A 511 50.12 13.89 -17.93
N ARG A 512 49.39 13.49 -18.98
CA ARG A 512 49.97 12.86 -20.17
C ARG A 512 50.93 13.82 -20.88
N ARG A 513 50.50 15.07 -21.12
CA ARG A 513 51.34 16.12 -21.72
C ARG A 513 52.57 16.42 -20.88
N ALA A 514 52.43 16.51 -19.56
CA ALA A 514 53.55 16.70 -18.65
C ALA A 514 54.54 15.53 -18.74
N ARG A 515 54.07 14.28 -18.72
CA ARG A 515 54.93 13.09 -18.87
C ARG A 515 55.63 13.05 -20.22
N GLU A 516 54.95 13.39 -21.31
CA GLU A 516 55.55 13.50 -22.65
C GLU A 516 56.60 14.60 -22.70
N HIS A 517 56.35 15.75 -22.08
CA HIS A 517 57.32 16.84 -21.97
C HIS A 517 58.56 16.45 -21.17
N PHE A 518 58.40 15.81 -20.01
CA PHE A 518 59.51 15.31 -19.20
C PHE A 518 60.28 14.16 -19.87
N ALA A 519 59.60 13.29 -20.61
CA ALA A 519 60.25 12.23 -21.40
C ALA A 519 61.11 12.83 -22.52
N ASN A 520 60.64 13.89 -23.18
CA ASN A 520 61.40 14.59 -24.22
C ASN A 520 62.57 15.41 -23.68
N LEU A 521 62.54 15.82 -22.40
CA LEU A 521 63.66 16.49 -21.72
C LEU A 521 64.77 15.53 -21.24
N SER A 522 64.54 14.21 -21.29
CA SER A 522 65.47 13.18 -20.80
C SER A 522 66.29 12.49 -21.91
N VAL A 523 66.25 13.00 -23.15
CA VAL A 523 66.91 12.39 -24.33
C VAL A 523 68.15 13.19 -24.81
N ASP A 524 68.54 14.24 -24.08
CA ASP A 524 69.89 14.85 -24.16
C ASP A 524 70.74 14.44 -22.95
#